data_AF-A0A428U9M1-F1
#
_entry.id   AF-A0A428U9M1-F1
#
_cell.length_a   1.000
_cell.length_b   1.000
_cell.length_c   1.000
_cell.angle_alpha   90.00
_cell.angle_beta   90.00
_cell.angle_gamma   90.00
#
_symmetry.space_group_name_H-M   'P 1'
#
loop_
_entity.id
_entity.type
_entity.pdbx_description
1 polymer ?
#
loop_
_entity_poly.entity_id
_entity_poly.type
_entity_poly.pdbx_seq_one_letter_code
_entity_poly.pdbx_strand_id
1 'polypeptide(L)'
;MPRVAGLALHDSPAYQRYLEGEPGNPGTVKRWSGLRPFERDEQGRILLPLGERFCRMPHRGGDGIQLCSKDGLFSGYQNLKVHIRLVHKEVIAPAHKGGSTQAEIDDASNYYTLLVARLTGADDGEGEIATPRKASGENVVL
;
A
#
# COMPACT_ATOMS: atom_id res chain seq x y z
N MET A 1 14.65 17.74 -7.57
CA MET A 1 14.98 16.32 -7.30
C MET A 1 14.85 15.53 -8.59
N PRO A 2 15.86 14.75 -9.01
CA PRO A 2 15.74 13.85 -10.16
C PRO A 2 14.64 12.81 -9.91
N ARG A 3 13.88 12.47 -10.96
CA ARG A 3 12.82 11.45 -10.89
C ARG A 3 13.43 10.09 -11.24
N VAL A 4 13.29 9.14 -10.34
CA VAL A 4 13.80 7.78 -10.50
C VAL A 4 12.69 6.90 -11.09
N ALA A 5 13.06 6.00 -12.00
CA ALA A 5 12.12 5.03 -12.55
C ALA A 5 11.56 4.16 -11.41
N GLY A 6 10.28 3.76 -11.53
CA GLY A 6 9.57 3.00 -10.49
C GLY A 6 10.13 1.61 -10.14
N LEU A 7 11.29 1.24 -10.71
CA LEU A 7 12.03 0.02 -10.39
C LEU A 7 12.79 0.13 -9.06
N ALA A 8 13.15 1.34 -8.58
CA ALA A 8 13.98 1.48 -7.39
C ALA A 8 13.35 0.92 -6.09
N LEU A 9 12.02 0.91 -5.98
CA LEU A 9 11.36 0.29 -4.82
C LEU A 9 11.49 -1.24 -4.84
N HIS A 10 11.61 -1.85 -6.02
CA HIS A 10 11.83 -3.30 -6.14
C HIS A 10 13.21 -3.74 -5.66
N ASP A 11 14.16 -2.80 -5.50
CA ASP A 11 15.46 -3.10 -4.91
C ASP A 11 15.39 -3.20 -3.37
N SER A 12 14.29 -2.78 -2.75
CA SER A 12 14.06 -2.91 -1.30
C SER A 12 13.74 -4.37 -0.92
N PRO A 13 14.56 -5.03 -0.08
CA PRO A 13 14.30 -6.39 0.38
C PRO A 13 12.97 -6.52 1.13
N ALA A 14 12.60 -5.51 1.92
CA ALA A 14 11.35 -5.50 2.65
C ALA A 14 10.13 -5.43 1.71
N TYR A 15 10.21 -4.64 0.65
CA TYR A 15 9.12 -4.59 -0.34
C TYR A 15 9.02 -5.91 -1.12
N GLN A 16 10.14 -6.53 -1.49
CA GLN A 16 10.12 -7.88 -2.10
C GLN A 16 9.48 -8.90 -1.16
N ARG A 17 9.87 -8.90 0.12
CA ARG A 17 9.26 -9.74 1.15
C ARG A 17 7.76 -9.48 1.29
N TYR A 18 7.33 -8.22 1.26
CA TYR A 18 5.92 -7.87 1.27
C TYR A 18 5.17 -8.50 0.08
N LEU A 19 5.75 -8.45 -1.12
CA LEU A 19 5.17 -9.01 -2.34
C LEU A 19 5.13 -10.55 -2.37
N GLU A 20 5.97 -11.24 -1.59
CA GLU A 20 5.88 -12.70 -1.41
C GLU A 20 4.58 -13.12 -0.71
N GLY A 21 3.97 -12.20 0.03
CA GLY A 21 2.70 -12.45 0.71
C GLY A 21 2.84 -13.33 1.96
N GLU A 22 1.71 -13.87 2.40
CA GLU A 22 1.63 -14.69 3.60
C GLU A 22 2.46 -16.00 3.45
N PRO A 23 3.36 -16.30 4.40
CA PRO A 23 4.17 -17.53 4.36
C PRO A 23 3.31 -18.79 4.38
N GLY A 24 3.63 -19.77 3.51
CA GLY A 24 3.13 -21.14 3.63
C GLY A 24 2.20 -21.65 2.54
N ASN A 25 1.83 -20.85 1.53
CA ASN A 25 1.07 -21.35 0.37
C ASN A 25 1.96 -21.48 -0.88
N PRO A 26 2.56 -22.65 -1.14
CA PRO A 26 3.37 -22.86 -2.33
C PRO A 26 2.52 -22.68 -3.60
N GLY A 27 2.96 -21.79 -4.50
CA GLY A 27 2.32 -21.57 -5.80
C GLY A 27 1.24 -20.48 -5.85
N THR A 28 0.85 -19.87 -4.72
CA THR A 28 -0.07 -18.72 -4.71
C THR A 28 0.37 -17.64 -3.72
N VAL A 29 0.63 -16.43 -4.22
CA VAL A 29 0.88 -15.26 -3.37
C VAL A 29 -0.44 -14.76 -2.80
N LYS A 30 -0.58 -14.81 -1.48
CA LYS A 30 -1.75 -14.29 -0.75
C LYS A 30 -1.40 -13.08 0.09
N ARG A 31 -2.36 -12.18 0.24
CA ARG A 31 -2.28 -11.01 1.12
C ARG A 31 -2.01 -11.46 2.56
N TRP A 32 -1.09 -10.76 3.23
CA TRP A 32 -0.77 -10.98 4.64
C TRP A 32 -2.01 -10.87 5.55
N SER A 33 -2.15 -11.81 6.50
CA SER A 33 -3.05 -11.65 7.63
C SER A 33 -2.57 -10.51 8.54
N GLY A 34 -3.51 -9.79 9.15
CA GLY A 34 -3.20 -8.63 9.99
C GLY A 34 -3.03 -7.29 9.25
N LEU A 35 -3.13 -7.27 7.92
CA LEU A 35 -3.20 -6.01 7.19
C LEU A 35 -4.46 -5.22 7.58
N ARG A 36 -4.24 -3.94 7.89
CA ARG A 36 -5.31 -2.98 8.16
C ARG A 36 -5.87 -2.40 6.85
N PRO A 37 -7.13 -1.91 6.87
CA PRO A 37 -7.66 -1.15 5.74
C PRO A 37 -6.81 0.06 5.38
N PHE A 38 -6.94 0.52 4.14
CA PHE A 38 -6.26 1.76 3.73
C PHE A 38 -6.76 2.95 4.56
N GLU A 39 -5.81 3.84 4.88
CA GLU A 39 -6.11 5.14 5.46
C GLU A 39 -6.90 6.01 4.47
N ARG A 40 -7.59 7.01 5.01
CA ARG A 40 -8.33 8.00 4.23
C ARG A 40 -7.77 9.39 4.52
N ASP A 41 -7.80 10.26 3.51
CA ASP A 41 -7.56 11.68 3.72
C ASP A 41 -8.78 12.38 4.35
N GLU A 42 -8.64 13.66 4.65
CA GLU A 42 -9.70 14.51 5.22
C GLU A 42 -10.95 14.59 4.33
N GLN A 43 -10.81 14.32 3.05
CA GLN A 43 -11.91 14.28 2.07
C GLN A 43 -12.53 12.87 1.95
N GLY A 44 -12.12 11.94 2.83
CA GLY A 44 -12.60 10.56 2.85
C GLY A 44 -12.05 9.70 1.70
N ARG A 45 -11.06 10.15 0.94
CA ARG A 45 -10.50 9.42 -0.21
C ARG A 45 -9.39 8.48 0.24
N ILE A 46 -9.27 7.34 -0.42
CA ILE A 46 -8.30 6.30 -0.09
C ILE A 46 -6.87 6.78 -0.35
N LEU A 47 -6.03 6.69 0.68
CA LEU A 47 -4.58 6.86 0.60
C LEU A 47 -3.96 5.53 0.19
N LEU A 48 -3.63 5.39 -1.10
CA LEU A 48 -3.05 4.16 -1.64
C LEU A 48 -1.51 4.24 -1.61
N PRO A 49 -0.81 3.42 -0.80
CA PRO A 49 0.63 3.48 -0.66
C PRO A 49 1.35 3.27 -2.00
N LEU A 50 2.51 3.88 -2.18
CA LEU A 50 3.33 3.63 -3.37
C LEU A 50 3.70 2.14 -3.45
N GLY A 51 3.56 1.54 -4.63
CA GLY A 51 3.88 0.11 -4.81
C GLY A 51 2.84 -0.87 -4.27
N GLU A 52 1.68 -0.41 -3.77
CA GLU A 52 0.68 -1.34 -3.26
C GLU A 52 0.16 -2.30 -4.37
N ARG A 53 0.03 -3.59 -4.02
CA ARG A 53 -0.36 -4.68 -4.92
C ARG A 53 -1.43 -5.60 -4.35
N PHE A 54 -1.83 -5.44 -3.10
CA PHE A 54 -2.93 -6.16 -2.48
C PHE A 54 -4.11 -5.23 -2.21
N CYS A 55 -5.33 -5.73 -2.38
CA CYS A 55 -6.52 -4.97 -2.01
C CYS A 55 -6.70 -5.01 -0.49
N ARG A 56 -6.74 -3.84 0.16
CA ARG A 56 -7.03 -3.71 1.60
C ARG A 56 -8.35 -2.99 1.86
N MET A 57 -9.26 -2.98 0.88
CA MET A 57 -10.58 -2.41 1.12
C MET A 57 -11.39 -3.33 2.04
N PRO A 58 -12.18 -2.80 2.98
CA PRO A 58 -13.10 -3.61 3.77
C PRO A 58 -14.17 -4.23 2.86
N HIS A 59 -14.62 -5.42 3.23
CA HIS A 59 -15.78 -6.07 2.63
C HIS A 59 -17.04 -5.29 3.01
N ARG A 60 -17.90 -4.99 2.03
CA ARG A 60 -19.19 -4.33 2.32
C ARG A 60 -20.16 -5.36 2.89
N GLY A 61 -20.65 -5.14 4.11
CA GLY A 61 -21.79 -5.87 4.68
C GLY A 61 -21.47 -6.95 5.71
N GLY A 62 -20.31 -6.90 6.38
CA GLY A 62 -20.00 -7.76 7.53
C GLY A 62 -19.80 -6.96 8.81
N ASP A 63 -20.20 -7.51 9.96
CA ASP A 63 -20.04 -6.93 11.30
C ASP A 63 -18.58 -7.02 11.83
N GLY A 64 -17.59 -6.81 10.96
CA GLY A 64 -16.18 -6.86 11.30
C GLY A 64 -15.27 -6.31 10.21
N ILE A 65 -14.01 -6.03 10.55
CA ILE A 65 -12.98 -5.57 9.58
C ILE A 65 -12.47 -6.76 8.76
N GLN A 66 -13.35 -7.35 7.95
CA GLN A 66 -12.94 -8.33 6.95
C GLN A 66 -12.50 -7.58 5.69
N LEU A 67 -11.31 -7.88 5.17
CA LEU A 67 -10.83 -7.30 3.91
C LEU A 67 -11.46 -7.98 2.69
N CYS A 68 -11.34 -7.32 1.54
CA CYS A 68 -11.78 -7.83 0.23
C CYS A 68 -11.38 -9.29 0.02
N SER A 69 -12.32 -10.13 -0.42
CA SER A 69 -12.10 -11.56 -0.68
C SER A 69 -11.08 -11.82 -1.80
N LYS A 70 -10.82 -10.84 -2.66
CA LYS A 70 -9.69 -10.87 -3.59
C LYS A 70 -8.40 -10.59 -2.81
N ASP A 71 -7.85 -11.65 -2.23
CA ASP A 71 -6.63 -11.68 -1.42
C ASP A 71 -5.35 -11.95 -2.23
N GLY A 72 -5.46 -12.33 -3.50
CA GLY A 72 -4.31 -12.53 -4.38
C GLY A 72 -3.58 -11.23 -4.76
N LEU A 73 -2.29 -11.37 -5.11
CA LEU A 73 -1.46 -10.29 -5.63
C LEU A 73 -1.98 -9.80 -7.00
N PHE A 74 -2.22 -8.50 -7.14
CA PHE A 74 -2.51 -7.91 -8.45
C PHE A 74 -1.25 -7.89 -9.30
N SER A 75 -1.38 -7.92 -10.63
CA SER A 75 -0.24 -7.83 -11.57
C SER A 75 0.35 -6.41 -11.71
N GLY A 76 -0.31 -5.40 -11.16
CA GLY A 76 0.14 -4.01 -11.24
C GLY A 76 -0.63 -3.07 -10.33
N TYR A 77 0.00 -1.96 -9.96
CA TYR A 77 -0.61 -0.87 -9.19
C TYR A 77 -1.87 -0.31 -9.88
N GLN A 78 -1.86 -0.17 -11.21
CA GLN A 78 -3.04 0.31 -11.96
C GLN A 78 -4.21 -0.68 -11.92
N ASN A 79 -3.93 -1.99 -11.98
CA ASN A 79 -4.98 -3.02 -11.92
C ASN A 79 -5.66 -3.05 -10.55
N LEU A 80 -4.88 -2.82 -9.48
CA LEU A 80 -5.44 -2.62 -8.16
C LEU A 80 -6.33 -1.38 -8.09
N LYS A 81 -5.87 -0.23 -8.62
CA LYS A 81 -6.68 1.01 -8.65
C LYS A 81 -8.00 0.82 -9.39
N VAL A 82 -7.96 0.14 -10.53
CA VAL A 82 -9.16 -0.20 -11.32
C VAL A 82 -10.10 -1.08 -10.50
N HIS A 83 -9.57 -2.11 -9.84
CA HIS A 83 -10.37 -2.98 -8.96
C HIS A 83 -11.06 -2.20 -7.83
N ILE A 84 -10.33 -1.33 -7.12
CA ILE A 84 -10.91 -0.50 -6.05
C ILE A 84 -12.06 0.37 -6.59
N ARG A 85 -11.86 1.01 -7.74
CA ARG A 85 -12.87 1.88 -8.34
C ARG A 85 -14.12 1.13 -8.81
N LEU A 86 -13.96 -0.05 -9.41
CA LEU A 86 -15.07 -0.79 -9.99
C LEU A 86 -15.81 -1.67 -8.98
N VAL A 87 -15.06 -2.36 -8.11
CA VAL A 87 -15.62 -3.32 -7.15
C VAL A 87 -16.06 -2.64 -5.87
N HIS A 88 -15.20 -1.77 -5.31
CA HIS A 88 -15.50 -1.09 -4.05
C HIS A 88 -16.22 0.25 -4.24
N LYS A 89 -16.23 0.80 -5.46
CA LYS A 89 -16.83 2.10 -5.81
C LYS A 89 -16.28 3.25 -4.95
N GLU A 90 -14.99 3.19 -4.66
CA GLU A 90 -14.30 4.12 -3.76
C GLU A 90 -13.37 5.05 -4.53
N VAL A 91 -13.19 6.26 -4.00
CA VAL A 91 -12.37 7.30 -4.62
C VAL A 91 -10.96 7.22 -4.03
N ILE A 92 -9.95 7.13 -4.90
CA ILE A 92 -8.53 7.12 -4.51
C ILE A 92 -8.01 8.54 -4.61
N ALA A 93 -7.33 9.01 -3.56
CA ALA A 93 -6.71 10.32 -3.53
C ALA A 93 -5.74 10.50 -4.73
N PRO A 94 -5.68 11.69 -5.33
CA PRO A 94 -4.79 11.94 -6.46
C PRO A 94 -3.32 11.81 -6.04
N ALA A 95 -2.52 11.25 -6.94
CA ALA A 95 -1.06 11.15 -6.80
C ALA A 95 -0.41 11.93 -7.95
N HIS A 96 0.76 12.54 -7.70
CA HIS A 96 1.51 13.25 -8.75
C HIS A 96 1.78 12.36 -9.96
N LYS A 97 1.57 12.91 -11.16
CA LYS A 97 1.83 12.22 -12.42
C LYS A 97 3.35 12.11 -12.67
N GLY A 98 3.80 10.98 -13.21
CA GLY A 98 5.21 10.72 -13.56
C GLY A 98 6.00 9.89 -12.54
N GLY A 99 7.33 9.79 -12.74
CA GLY A 99 8.27 9.01 -11.92
C GLY A 99 8.28 9.42 -10.43
N SER A 100 8.83 8.59 -9.55
CA SER A 100 8.92 8.94 -8.12
C SER A 100 10.18 9.76 -7.86
N THR A 101 10.18 10.65 -6.88
CA THR A 101 11.45 11.20 -6.36
C THR A 101 12.17 10.12 -5.56
N GLN A 102 13.48 10.27 -5.33
CA GLN A 102 14.21 9.34 -4.45
C GLN A 102 13.62 9.35 -3.03
N ALA A 103 13.29 10.52 -2.49
CA ALA A 103 12.64 10.63 -1.18
C ALA A 103 11.32 9.83 -1.10
N GLU A 104 10.46 9.89 -2.13
CA GLU A 104 9.23 9.09 -2.18
C GLU A 104 9.50 7.57 -2.21
N ILE A 105 10.64 7.15 -2.78
CA ILE A 105 11.07 5.74 -2.80
C ILE A 105 11.62 5.33 -1.43
N ASP A 106 12.39 6.20 -0.78
CA ASP A 106 12.95 5.95 0.55
C ASP A 106 11.83 5.85 1.60
N ASP A 107 10.86 6.77 1.56
CA ASP A 107 9.65 6.74 2.40
C ASP A 107 8.84 5.45 2.18
N ALA A 108 8.66 5.06 0.91
CA ALA A 108 8.00 3.80 0.57
C ALA A 108 8.76 2.58 1.08
N SER A 109 10.08 2.58 0.93
CA SER A 109 10.94 1.49 1.40
C SER A 109 10.88 1.35 2.92
N ASN A 110 10.94 2.47 3.65
CA ASN A 110 10.81 2.49 5.10
C ASN A 110 9.44 1.98 5.56
N TYR A 111 8.37 2.41 4.90
CA TYR A 111 7.03 1.92 5.17
C TYR A 111 6.91 0.40 5.05
N TYR A 112 7.43 -0.21 3.98
CA TYR A 112 7.36 -1.65 3.82
C TYR A 112 8.26 -2.40 4.82
N THR A 113 9.39 -1.82 5.22
CA THR A 113 10.22 -2.36 6.31
C THR A 113 9.43 -2.44 7.61
N LEU A 114 8.80 -1.35 8.03
CA LEU A 114 8.00 -1.31 9.25
C LEU A 114 6.77 -2.22 9.14
N LEU A 115 6.11 -2.22 7.99
CA LEU A 115 4.93 -3.04 7.76
C LEU A 115 5.25 -4.54 7.84
N VAL A 116 6.31 -4.99 7.16
CA VAL A 116 6.72 -6.41 7.22
C VAL A 116 7.13 -6.79 8.63
N ALA A 117 7.90 -5.96 9.34
CA ALA A 117 8.28 -6.22 10.73
C ALA A 117 7.04 -6.42 11.61
N ARG A 118 6.02 -5.56 11.47
CA ARG A 118 4.75 -5.69 12.17
C ARG A 118 4.01 -6.99 11.82
N LEU A 119 3.96 -7.34 10.54
CA LEU A 119 3.26 -8.53 10.06
C LEU A 119 3.95 -9.83 10.47
N THR A 120 5.27 -9.82 10.65
CA THR A 120 6.03 -10.99 11.12
C THR A 120 6.22 -11.02 12.64
N GLY A 121 5.68 -10.04 13.38
CA GLY A 121 5.86 -9.93 14.83
C GLY A 121 7.30 -9.62 15.27
N ALA A 122 8.11 -9.04 14.37
CA ALA A 122 9.48 -8.60 14.65
C ALA A 122 9.55 -7.15 15.17
N ASP A 123 8.39 -6.54 15.45
CA ASP A 123 8.21 -5.19 16.00
C ASP A 123 7.34 -5.28 17.25
N ASP A 124 7.75 -4.62 18.34
CA ASP A 124 7.09 -4.66 19.66
C ASP A 124 5.78 -3.86 19.72
N GLY A 125 5.31 -3.30 18.61
CA GLY A 125 3.91 -2.93 18.46
C GLY A 125 3.55 -1.44 18.63
N GLU A 126 4.51 -0.58 18.98
CA GLU A 126 4.18 0.75 19.54
C GLU A 126 4.28 1.94 18.54
N GLY A 127 4.79 1.73 17.32
CA GLY A 127 4.93 2.80 16.32
C GLY A 127 3.72 2.93 15.36
N GLU A 128 3.26 4.17 15.11
CA GLU A 128 2.33 4.47 14.01
C GLU A 128 3.06 4.37 12.65
N ILE A 129 2.57 3.52 11.74
CA ILE A 129 3.13 3.38 10.40
C ILE A 129 2.33 4.29 9.44
N ALA A 130 2.82 5.51 9.22
CA ALA A 130 2.19 6.45 8.30
C ALA A 130 2.28 5.96 6.84
N THR A 131 1.17 6.07 6.09
CA THR A 131 1.14 5.66 4.67
C THR A 131 1.94 6.62 3.78
N PRO A 132 3.04 6.18 3.12
CA PRO A 132 3.80 7.02 2.20
C PRO A 132 3.00 7.20 0.91
N ARG A 133 2.85 8.45 0.49
CA ARG A 133 2.22 8.80 -0.79
C ARG A 133 3.10 9.74 -1.58
N LYS A 134 2.91 9.74 -2.90
CA LYS A 134 3.28 10.90 -3.69
C LYS A 134 2.39 12.05 -3.27
N ALA A 135 2.92 12.97 -2.47
CA ALA A 135 2.19 14.15 -2.04
C ALA A 135 1.88 14.98 -3.30
N SER A 136 0.61 15.06 -3.71
CA SER A 136 0.21 16.13 -4.63
C SER A 136 0.42 17.41 -3.83
N GLY A 137 1.39 18.24 -4.23
CA GLY A 137 1.79 19.42 -3.48
C GLY A 137 0.59 20.33 -3.30
N GLU A 138 -0.04 20.28 -2.14
CA GLU A 138 -0.77 21.41 -1.63
C GLU A 138 0.31 22.28 -0.99
N ASN A 139 0.63 23.39 -1.63
CA ASN A 139 1.41 24.44 -1.00
C ASN A 139 0.71 24.76 0.32
N VAL A 140 1.33 24.41 1.44
CA VAL A 140 1.04 25.07 2.71
C VAL A 140 1.52 26.50 2.53
N VAL A 141 0.63 27.36 2.05
CA VAL A 141 0.80 28.82 2.17
C VAL A 141 0.49 29.12 3.63
N LEU A 142 1.56 29.25 4.43
CA LEU A 142 1.51 30.02 5.68
C LEU A 142 1.37 31.51 5.34
#